data_AF-A0A7C8YR96-F1
#
_entry.id   AF-A0A7C8YR96-F1
#
_cell.length_a   1.000
_cell.length_b   1.000
_cell.length_c   1.000
_cell.angle_alpha   90.00
_cell.angle_beta   90.00
_cell.angle_gamma   90.00
#
_symmetry.space_group_name_H-M   'P 1'
#
loop_
_entity.id
_entity.type
_entity.pdbx_description
1 polymer ?
#
loop_
_entity_poly.entity_id
_entity_poly.type
_entity_poly.pdbx_seq_one_letter_code
_entity_poly.pdbx_strand_id
1 'polypeptide(L)'
;VACGKNYYNSTPLCKACEFLLSKQLPDGGWGESHLSSANKVYTNIDGTKSNLVNTAWALLALMKAGQASIDPIPIKRGVRLLINLQMRDGEFPQQEARGIFCRNCALQYASYRDIFPIRARSEER
;
A
#
# COMPACT_ATOMS: atom_id res chain seq x y z
N VAL A 1 -5.41 16.47 -2.07
CA VAL A 1 -6.59 16.61 -1.19
C VAL A 1 -7.80 16.09 -1.95
N ALA A 2 -8.41 14.99 -1.50
CA ALA A 2 -9.66 14.51 -2.10
C ALA A 2 -10.81 15.38 -1.58
N CYS A 3 -11.30 16.31 -2.42
CA CYS A 3 -12.49 17.13 -2.16
C CYS A 3 -12.53 17.85 -0.79
N GLY A 4 -11.41 18.38 -0.30
CA GLY A 4 -11.34 19.14 0.96
C GLY A 4 -11.54 18.34 2.25
N LYS A 5 -11.65 17.01 2.17
CA LYS A 5 -11.86 16.13 3.33
C LYS A 5 -10.54 15.55 3.81
N ASN A 6 -10.34 15.57 5.12
CA ASN A 6 -9.19 14.99 5.82
C ASN A 6 -9.68 14.04 6.92
N TYR A 7 -8.76 13.36 7.60
CA TYR A 7 -9.07 12.44 8.69
C TYR A 7 -10.03 13.03 9.75
N TYR A 8 -9.82 14.29 10.14
CA TYR A 8 -10.61 14.97 11.17
C TYR A 8 -12.03 15.36 10.72
N ASN A 9 -12.25 15.58 9.42
CA ASN A 9 -13.50 16.10 8.86
C ASN A 9 -14.35 15.02 8.16
N SER A 10 -13.94 13.74 8.23
CA SER A 10 -14.66 12.69 7.52
C SER A 10 -14.55 11.32 8.20
N THR A 11 -15.65 10.89 8.83
CA THR A 11 -15.78 9.55 9.42
C THR A 11 -15.44 8.42 8.44
N PRO A 12 -15.83 8.47 7.15
CA PRO A 12 -15.41 7.47 6.16
C PRO A 12 -13.89 7.41 5.96
N LEU A 13 -13.19 8.55 5.95
CA LEU A 13 -11.72 8.57 5.81
C LEU A 13 -11.05 8.03 7.07
N CYS A 14 -11.58 8.35 8.25
CA CYS A 14 -11.11 7.78 9.51
C CYS A 14 -11.19 6.25 9.50
N LYS A 15 -12.38 5.70 9.18
CA LYS A 15 -12.59 4.25 9.07
C LYS A 15 -11.71 3.59 8.00
N ALA A 16 -11.48 4.27 6.87
CA ALA A 16 -10.57 3.77 5.84
C ALA A 16 -9.12 3.72 6.33
N CYS A 17 -8.66 4.73 7.08
CA CYS A 17 -7.32 4.73 7.66
C CYS A 17 -7.18 3.65 8.74
N GLU A 18 -8.16 3.51 9.64
CA GLU A 18 -8.19 2.44 10.64
C GLU A 18 -8.15 1.06 9.99
N PHE A 19 -8.92 0.85 8.91
CA PHE A 19 -8.90 -0.40 8.16
C PHE A 19 -7.49 -0.69 7.62
N LEU A 20 -6.85 0.28 6.95
CA LEU A 20 -5.49 0.10 6.44
C LEU A 20 -4.50 -0.20 7.57
N LEU A 21 -4.52 0.57 8.66
CA LEU A 21 -3.63 0.35 9.80
C LEU A 21 -3.83 -1.04 10.43
N SER A 22 -5.07 -1.52 10.53
CA SER A 22 -5.37 -2.87 11.05
C SER A 22 -4.81 -4.01 10.19
N LYS A 23 -4.44 -3.73 8.93
CA LYS A 23 -3.91 -4.69 7.97
C LYS A 23 -2.41 -4.56 7.73
N GLN A 24 -1.73 -3.66 8.47
CA GLN A 24 -0.28 -3.56 8.38
C GLN A 24 0.38 -4.83 8.93
N LEU A 25 1.30 -5.41 8.16
CA LEU A 25 2.04 -6.60 8.52
C LEU A 25 3.21 -6.29 9.47
N PRO A 26 3.78 -7.31 10.17
CA PRO A 26 4.91 -7.11 11.09
C PRO A 26 6.17 -6.52 10.42
N ASP A 27 6.35 -6.78 9.13
CA ASP A 27 7.44 -6.19 8.32
C ASP A 27 7.21 -4.72 7.96
N GLY A 28 6.02 -4.17 8.28
CA GLY A 28 5.63 -2.78 7.99
C GLY A 28 4.90 -2.59 6.67
N GLY A 29 4.71 -3.65 5.88
CA GLY A 29 4.05 -3.57 4.57
C GLY A 29 2.60 -4.01 4.57
N TRP A 30 2.02 -4.02 3.37
CA TRP A 30 0.68 -4.52 3.07
C TRP A 30 0.74 -5.56 1.96
N GLY A 31 -0.10 -6.60 2.06
CA GLY A 31 -0.11 -7.70 1.10
C GLY A 31 -1.49 -8.32 0.99
N GLU A 32 -2.26 -7.91 -0.02
CA GLU A 32 -3.55 -8.52 -0.38
C GLU A 32 -3.35 -9.63 -1.42
N SER A 33 -4.06 -10.75 -1.26
CA SER A 33 -4.10 -11.88 -2.21
C SER A 33 -5.14 -11.67 -3.31
N HIS A 34 -4.94 -12.29 -4.48
CA HIS A 34 -5.91 -12.22 -5.58
C HIS A 34 -7.28 -12.83 -5.20
N LEU A 35 -7.28 -13.76 -4.24
CA LEU A 35 -8.48 -14.35 -3.65
C LEU A 35 -9.41 -13.31 -3.03
N SER A 36 -8.89 -12.14 -2.63
CA SER A 36 -9.72 -11.05 -2.10
C SER A 36 -10.71 -10.50 -3.13
N SER A 37 -10.36 -10.54 -4.42
CA SER A 37 -11.28 -10.16 -5.50
C SER A 37 -12.42 -11.15 -5.66
N ALA A 38 -12.13 -12.45 -5.56
CA ALA A 38 -13.11 -13.52 -5.68
C ALA A 38 -14.05 -13.58 -4.45
N ASN A 39 -13.48 -13.52 -3.25
CA ASN A 39 -14.19 -13.70 -2.00
C ASN A 39 -14.81 -12.40 -1.45
N LYS A 40 -14.46 -11.24 -2.03
CA LYS A 40 -14.87 -9.89 -1.56
C LYS A 40 -14.51 -9.60 -0.09
N VAL A 41 -13.49 -10.29 0.41
CA VAL A 41 -12.97 -10.14 1.77
C VAL A 41 -11.47 -9.97 1.67
N TYR A 42 -10.92 -8.98 2.40
CA TYR A 42 -9.47 -8.78 2.43
C TYR A 42 -8.78 -10.02 3.00
N THR A 43 -7.93 -10.62 2.19
CA THR A 43 -7.22 -11.87 2.46
C THR A 43 -5.75 -11.58 2.30
N ASN A 44 -4.97 -11.81 3.35
CA ASN A 44 -3.53 -11.66 3.28
C ASN A 44 -2.94 -12.67 2.29
N ILE A 45 -1.80 -12.32 1.70
CA ILE A 45 -0.98 -13.28 0.94
C ILE A 45 -0.52 -14.40 1.87
N ASP A 46 -0.46 -15.63 1.36
CA ASP A 46 0.04 -16.78 2.11
C ASP A 46 1.44 -16.51 2.67
N GLY A 47 1.62 -16.84 3.95
CA GLY A 47 2.84 -16.53 4.70
C GLY A 47 2.98 -15.08 5.14
N THR A 48 1.91 -14.27 5.10
CA THR A 48 1.91 -12.86 5.57
C THR A 48 3.03 -12.02 4.96
N LYS A 49 3.28 -12.23 3.68
CA LYS A 49 4.29 -11.46 2.94
C LYS A 49 3.71 -10.12 2.50
N SER A 50 4.50 -9.06 2.66
CA SER A 50 4.18 -7.76 2.08
C SER A 50 4.41 -7.74 0.57
N ASN A 51 3.65 -6.89 -0.11
CA ASN A 51 3.80 -6.61 -1.52
C ASN A 51 4.10 -5.11 -1.72
N LEU A 52 5.03 -4.80 -2.61
CA LEU A 52 5.51 -3.46 -2.93
C LEU A 52 4.38 -2.53 -3.38
N VAL A 53 3.53 -2.99 -4.30
CA VAL A 53 2.45 -2.17 -4.88
C VAL A 53 1.37 -1.91 -3.84
N ASN A 54 0.94 -2.94 -3.11
CA ASN A 54 -0.04 -2.81 -2.04
C ASN A 54 0.47 -1.90 -0.91
N THR A 55 1.75 -2.04 -0.56
CA THR A 55 2.41 -1.17 0.43
C THR A 55 2.45 0.27 -0.05
N ALA A 56 2.83 0.52 -1.30
CA ALA A 56 2.87 1.87 -1.85
C ALA A 56 1.47 2.50 -1.93
N TRP A 57 0.42 1.76 -2.30
CA TRP A 57 -0.95 2.26 -2.30
C TRP A 57 -1.46 2.58 -0.90
N ALA A 58 -1.22 1.70 0.07
CA ALA A 58 -1.59 1.95 1.46
C ALA A 58 -0.89 3.20 2.01
N LEU A 59 0.42 3.35 1.73
CA LEU A 59 1.18 4.54 2.14
C LEU A 59 0.63 5.82 1.50
N LEU A 60 0.39 5.83 0.18
CA LEU A 60 -0.19 6.99 -0.51
C LEU A 60 -1.57 7.35 0.06
N ALA A 61 -2.41 6.36 0.33
CA ALA A 61 -3.74 6.58 0.92
C ALA A 61 -3.63 7.21 2.32
N LEU A 62 -2.78 6.67 3.20
CA LEU A 62 -2.56 7.18 4.55
C LEU A 62 -1.97 8.59 4.55
N MET A 63 -0.98 8.86 3.68
CA MET A 63 -0.39 10.19 3.53
C MET A 63 -1.41 11.21 3.01
N LYS A 64 -2.20 10.87 1.97
CA LYS A 64 -3.24 11.75 1.43
C LYS A 64 -4.39 12.01 2.39
N ALA A 65 -4.67 11.06 3.29
CA ALA A 65 -5.68 11.22 4.33
C ALA A 65 -5.22 12.14 5.49
N GLY A 66 -3.92 12.45 5.56
CA GLY A 66 -3.33 13.24 6.65
C GLY A 66 -2.92 12.41 7.87
N GLN A 67 -2.86 11.08 7.75
CA GLN A 67 -2.49 10.21 8.87
C GLN A 67 -1.05 10.44 9.34
N ALA A 68 -0.18 10.94 8.46
CA ALA A 68 1.20 11.31 8.80
C ALA A 68 1.29 12.36 9.91
N SER A 69 0.30 13.26 10.03
CA SER A 69 0.25 14.27 11.08
C SER A 69 -0.27 13.73 12.41
N ILE A 70 -0.89 12.54 12.42
CA ILE A 70 -1.46 11.89 13.60
C ILE A 70 -0.46 10.88 14.16
N ASP A 71 -0.07 9.91 13.34
CA ASP A 71 0.93 8.89 13.70
C ASP A 71 1.82 8.59 12.49
N PRO A 72 3.08 9.07 12.51
CA PRO A 72 4.02 8.82 11.42
C PRO A 72 4.66 7.42 11.50
N ILE A 73 4.53 6.67 12.60
CA ILE A 73 5.25 5.40 12.81
C ILE A 73 4.86 4.33 11.76
N PRO A 74 3.56 4.06 11.50
CA PRO A 74 3.14 3.10 10.48
C PRO A 74 3.66 3.45 9.09
N ILE A 75 3.67 4.74 8.76
CA ILE A 75 4.12 5.25 7.47
C ILE A 75 5.64 5.06 7.34
N LYS A 76 6.41 5.44 8.37
CA LYS A 76 7.86 5.26 8.40
C LYS A 76 8.27 3.79 8.28
N ARG A 77 7.52 2.87 8.91
CA ARG A 77 7.76 1.42 8.77
C ARG A 77 7.54 0.94 7.34
N GLY A 78 6.46 1.36 6.69
CA GLY A 78 6.21 1.01 5.29
C GLY A 78 7.23 1.63 4.33
N VAL A 79 7.60 2.89 4.54
CA VAL A 79 8.66 3.56 3.75
C VAL A 79 10.00 2.86 3.94
N ARG A 80 10.36 2.47 5.17
CA ARG A 80 11.58 1.72 5.45
C ARG A 80 11.59 0.37 4.74
N LEU A 81 10.47 -0.33 4.70
CA LEU A 81 10.33 -1.57 3.95
C LEU A 81 10.57 -1.33 2.45
N LEU A 82 9.97 -0.29 1.85
CA LEU A 82 10.22 0.07 0.45
C LEU A 82 11.71 0.37 0.20
N ILE A 83 12.36 1.14 1.08
CA ILE A 83 13.79 1.44 0.96
C ILE A 83 14.63 0.16 0.99
N ASN A 84 14.31 -0.76 1.90
CA ASN A 84 15.05 -2.02 2.04
C ASN A 84 14.83 -2.99 0.87
N LEU A 85 13.70 -2.88 0.17
CA LEU A 85 13.38 -3.70 -1.00
C LEU A 85 13.98 -3.15 -2.30
N GLN A 86 14.51 -1.93 -2.28
CA GLN A 86 15.20 -1.36 -3.43
C GLN A 86 16.50 -2.13 -3.69
N MET A 87 16.70 -2.58 -4.92
CA MET A 87 17.89 -3.29 -5.35
C MET A 87 19.06 -2.31 -5.58
N ARG A 88 20.28 -2.83 -5.71
CA ARG A 88 21.51 -2.01 -5.85
C ARG A 88 21.54 -1.17 -7.13
N ASP A 89 20.85 -1.63 -8.17
CA ASP A 89 20.65 -0.93 -9.44
C ASP A 89 19.57 0.17 -9.36
N GLY A 90 18.89 0.29 -8.21
CA GLY A 90 17.81 1.24 -7.99
C GLY A 90 16.43 0.73 -8.39
N GLU A 91 16.34 -0.44 -9.02
CA GLU A 91 15.07 -1.09 -9.39
C GLU A 91 14.43 -1.79 -8.19
N PHE A 92 13.16 -2.18 -8.36
CA PHE A 92 12.43 -2.99 -7.39
C PHE A 92 12.18 -4.40 -7.92
N PRO A 93 12.23 -5.44 -7.06
CA PRO A 93 12.04 -6.82 -7.49
C PRO A 93 10.62 -7.03 -8.03
N GLN A 94 10.51 -7.80 -9.12
CA GLN A 94 9.23 -8.20 -9.70
C GLN A 94 8.50 -9.11 -8.70
N GLN A 95 7.33 -8.67 -8.26
CA GLN A 95 6.42 -9.47 -7.44
C GLN A 95 5.20 -9.91 -8.28
N GLU A 96 4.36 -10.76 -7.69
CA GLU A 96 3.18 -11.33 -8.36
C GLU A 96 2.33 -10.28 -9.08
N ALA A 97 1.76 -10.66 -10.22
CA ALA A 97 0.85 -9.84 -10.99
C ALA A 97 -0.40 -9.48 -10.16
N ARG A 98 -0.70 -8.18 -10.03
CA ARG A 98 -1.75 -7.66 -9.13
C ARG A 98 -2.89 -6.93 -9.81
N GLY A 99 -2.75 -6.53 -11.08
CA GLY A 99 -3.90 -6.05 -11.82
C GLY A 99 -4.90 -7.20 -11.92
N ILE A 100 -6.14 -7.03 -11.50
CA ILE A 100 -7.16 -8.07 -11.71
C ILE A 100 -8.19 -7.50 -12.66
N PHE A 101 -8.20 -8.04 -13.88
CA PHE A 101 -9.23 -7.78 -14.87
C PHE A 101 -10.26 -8.91 -14.81
N CYS A 102 -11.55 -8.58 -14.86
CA CYS A 102 -12.65 -9.56 -14.83
C CYS A 102 -12.55 -10.63 -13.72
N ARG A 103 -12.18 -10.23 -12.49
CA ARG A 103 -12.09 -11.07 -11.27
C ARG A 103 -11.08 -12.23 -11.29
N ASN A 104 -10.67 -12.72 -12.45
CA ASN A 104 -9.80 -13.90 -12.59
C ASN A 104 -8.57 -13.67 -13.48
N CYS A 105 -8.44 -12.54 -14.20
CA CYS A 105 -7.29 -12.29 -15.07
C CYS A 105 -6.26 -11.41 -14.38
N ALA A 106 -5.13 -12.01 -13.97
CA ALA A 106 -4.00 -11.28 -13.41
C ALA A 106 -3.23 -10.54 -14.52
N LEU A 107 -3.27 -9.21 -14.51
CA LEU A 107 -2.49 -8.30 -15.32
C LEU A 107 -1.23 -7.88 -14.54
N GLN A 108 -0.08 -8.08 -15.17
CA GLN A 108 1.20 -7.64 -14.64
C GLN A 108 1.53 -6.25 -15.18
N TYR A 109 1.33 -5.22 -14.35
CA TYR A 109 1.76 -3.86 -14.67
C TYR A 109 3.23 -3.69 -14.27
N ALA A 110 4.15 -3.95 -15.21
CA ALA A 110 5.59 -3.89 -14.95
C ALA A 110 6.03 -2.53 -14.37
N SER A 111 5.49 -1.42 -14.87
CA SER A 111 5.84 -0.07 -14.41
C SER A 111 5.37 0.28 -12.99
N TYR A 112 4.44 -0.49 -12.40
CA TYR A 112 3.93 -0.20 -11.05
C TYR A 112 4.97 -0.42 -9.96
N ARG A 113 5.94 -1.29 -10.23
CA ARG A 113 7.06 -1.57 -9.30
C ARG A 113 7.98 -0.36 -9.10
N ASP A 114 8.06 0.53 -10.09
CA ASP A 114 8.96 1.69 -10.06
C ASP A 114 8.21 2.97 -9.74
N ILE A 115 7.05 3.21 -10.37
CA ILE A 115 6.30 4.47 -10.24
C ILE A 115 5.77 4.68 -8.83
N PHE A 116 5.14 3.67 -8.23
CA PHE A 116 4.45 3.84 -6.95
C PHE A 116 5.41 3.97 -5.76
N PRO A 117 6.49 3.17 -5.65
CA PRO A 117 7.47 3.36 -4.59
C PRO A 117 8.21 4.70 -4.67
N ILE A 118 8.58 5.14 -5.88
CA ILE A 118 9.21 6.47 -6.07
C ILE A 118 8.25 7.58 -5.62
N ARG A 119 6.98 7.52 -6.05
CA ARG A 119 5.98 8.51 -5.67
C ARG A 119 5.71 8.52 -4.16
N ALA A 120 5.60 7.35 -3.53
CA ALA A 120 5.39 7.25 -2.09
C ALA A 120 6.56 7.87 -1.30
N ARG A 121 7.81 7.60 -1.71
CA ARG A 121 9.00 8.22 -1.10
C ARG A 121 9.04 9.73 -1.28
N SER A 122 8.59 10.24 -2.44
CA SER A 122 8.58 11.68 -2.69
C SER A 122 7.55 12.44 -1.85
N GLU A 123 6.46 11.78 -1.43
CA GLU A 123 5.38 12.40 -0.64
C GLU A 123 5.61 12.36 0.88
N GLU A 124 6.61 11.62 1.37
CA GLU A 124 7.00 11.61 2.80
C GLU A 124 7.95 12.77 3.19
N ARG A 125 8.44 13.53 2.20
CA ARG A 125 9.37 14.64 2.37
C ARG A 125 8.68 15.93 2.79
#